data_AF-A0A522Y2Y3-F1
#
_entry.id   AF-A0A522Y2Y3-F1
#
_cell.length_a   1.000
_cell.length_b   1.000
_cell.length_c   1.000
_cell.angle_alpha   90.00
_cell.angle_beta   90.00
_cell.angle_gamma   90.00
#
_symmetry.space_group_name_H-M   'P 1'
#
loop_
_entity.id
_entity.type
_entity.pdbx_description
1 polymer ?
#
loop_
_entity_poly.entity_id
_entity_poly.type
_entity_poly.pdbx_seq_one_letter_code
_entity_poly.pdbx_strand_id
1 'polypeptide(L)'
;MMRAAQASPAKCPAAQFPAFLQAFAGDPKIQRYYTAPVLDVVDWVNADEPQMGTRVVHVPRDEYHEFKLRYHAGQFQHVEDPASPEPIAVQPRVTPGPNGYRVEYIFNMSEGNSWTFARRGDCWQLTGEPDPSLL
;
A
#
# COMPACT_ATOMS: atom_id res chain seq x y z
N MET A 1 24.10 25.20 -15.77
CA MET A 1 23.56 24.58 -14.54
C MET A 1 22.04 24.64 -14.63
N MET A 2 21.37 23.53 -14.89
CA MET A 2 19.90 23.47 -14.94
C MET A 2 19.36 23.43 -13.51
N ARG A 3 18.53 24.41 -13.16
CA ARG A 3 17.83 24.50 -11.88
C ARG A 3 16.69 23.48 -11.90
N ALA A 4 16.74 22.47 -11.03
CA ALA A 4 15.63 21.54 -10.87
C ALA A 4 14.37 22.34 -10.48
N ALA A 5 13.30 22.17 -11.25
CA ALA A 5 12.00 22.69 -10.88
C ALA A 5 11.56 21.96 -9.60
N GLN A 6 11.50 22.69 -8.49
CA GLN A 6 10.90 22.19 -7.26
C GLN A 6 9.43 21.95 -7.57
N ALA A 7 9.03 20.69 -7.73
CA ALA A 7 7.62 20.34 -7.85
C ALA A 7 6.94 20.81 -6.56
N SER A 8 5.92 21.67 -6.70
CA SER A 8 5.04 22.02 -5.58
C SER A 8 4.61 20.73 -4.90
N PRO A 9 4.60 20.66 -3.55
CA PRO A 9 4.15 19.47 -2.88
C PRO A 9 2.76 19.16 -3.39
N ALA A 10 2.54 17.94 -3.89
CA ALA A 10 1.22 17.55 -4.34
C ALA A 10 0.25 17.85 -3.19
N LYS A 11 -0.83 18.57 -3.48
CA LYS A 11 -1.88 18.80 -2.49
C LYS A 11 -2.44 17.43 -2.10
N CYS A 12 -2.73 17.24 -0.80
CA CYS A 12 -3.29 15.99 -0.33
C CYS A 12 -4.55 15.62 -1.16
N PRO A 13 -4.66 14.40 -1.73
CA PRO A 13 -5.78 14.03 -2.58
C PRO A 13 -7.10 14.11 -1.83
N ALA A 14 -7.09 13.75 -0.55
CA ALA A 14 -8.19 13.93 0.37
C ALA A 14 -7.73 13.86 1.83
N ALA A 15 -8.34 14.66 2.69
CA ALA A 15 -8.10 14.60 4.14
C ALA A 15 -8.79 13.40 4.80
N GLN A 16 -9.93 12.96 4.28
CA GLN A 16 -10.65 11.79 4.78
C GLN A 16 -10.05 10.51 4.20
N PHE A 17 -9.73 9.54 5.07
CA PHE A 17 -8.99 8.34 4.66
C PHE A 17 -9.68 7.51 3.56
N PRO A 18 -11.01 7.26 3.59
CA PRO A 18 -11.65 6.49 2.51
C PRO A 18 -11.51 7.14 1.13
N ALA A 19 -11.68 8.46 1.06
CA ALA A 19 -11.49 9.22 -0.18
C ALA A 19 -10.02 9.25 -0.61
N PHE A 20 -9.08 9.32 0.35
CA PHE A 20 -7.66 9.22 0.07
C PHE A 20 -7.31 7.84 -0.52
N LEU A 21 -7.81 6.76 0.08
CA LEU A 21 -7.54 5.40 -0.37
C LEU A 21 -8.04 5.16 -1.81
N GLN A 22 -9.22 5.69 -2.15
CA GLN A 22 -9.73 5.65 -3.53
C GLN A 22 -8.82 6.40 -4.51
N ALA A 23 -8.37 7.61 -4.16
CA ALA A 23 -7.45 8.38 -4.99
C ALA A 23 -6.07 7.71 -5.12
N PHE A 24 -5.55 7.18 -4.02
CA PHE A 24 -4.29 6.43 -3.97
C PHE A 24 -4.39 5.18 -4.85
N ALA A 25 -5.39 4.32 -4.67
CA ALA A 25 -5.56 3.13 -5.48
C ALA A 25 -5.96 3.42 -6.94
N GLY A 26 -6.41 4.65 -7.26
CA GLY A 26 -6.85 5.03 -8.61
C GLY A 26 -5.76 5.62 -9.52
N ASP A 27 -4.63 6.08 -8.98
CA ASP A 27 -3.60 6.79 -9.76
C ASP A 27 -2.16 6.39 -9.33
N PRO A 28 -1.37 5.71 -10.19
CA PRO A 28 0.02 5.33 -9.91
C PRO A 28 0.93 6.51 -9.52
N LYS A 29 0.66 7.72 -10.01
CA LYS A 29 1.42 8.92 -9.61
C LYS A 29 1.12 9.31 -8.17
N ILE A 30 -0.14 9.19 -7.75
CA ILE A 30 -0.54 9.41 -6.35
C ILE A 30 0.08 8.32 -5.47
N GLN A 31 0.04 7.05 -5.91
CA GLN A 31 0.70 5.96 -5.18
C GLN A 31 2.17 6.29 -4.93
N ARG A 32 2.93 6.56 -6.00
CA ARG A 32 4.35 6.87 -5.88
C ARG A 32 4.61 8.12 -5.05
N TYR A 33 3.78 9.14 -5.11
CA TYR A 33 4.02 10.36 -4.33
C TYR A 33 3.72 10.16 -2.83
N TYR A 34 2.67 9.41 -2.51
CA TYR A 34 2.19 9.22 -1.14
C TYR A 34 2.63 7.90 -0.50
N THR A 35 3.49 7.13 -1.14
CA THR A 35 4.26 6.09 -0.45
C THR A 35 5.41 6.74 0.33
N ALA A 36 5.60 6.33 1.59
CA ALA A 36 6.70 6.79 2.42
C ALA A 36 8.05 6.48 1.74
N PRO A 37 9.12 7.27 1.98
CA PRO A 37 10.42 7.04 1.35
C PRO A 37 10.98 5.62 1.57
N VAL A 38 10.66 5.03 2.72
CA VAL A 38 10.98 3.66 3.11
C VAL A 38 9.74 3.06 3.75
N LEU A 39 9.40 1.83 3.39
CA LEU A 39 8.28 1.06 3.93
C LEU A 39 8.80 -0.07 4.83
N ASP A 40 8.03 -0.39 5.87
CA ASP A 40 8.20 -1.60 6.65
C ASP A 40 7.38 -2.73 6.02
N VAL A 41 8.04 -3.69 5.38
CA VAL A 41 7.41 -4.85 4.74
C VAL A 41 7.73 -6.10 5.56
N VAL A 42 6.73 -6.93 5.83
CA VAL A 42 6.93 -8.21 6.50
C VAL A 42 7.23 -9.27 5.45
N ASP A 43 8.44 -9.82 5.50
CA ASP A 43 8.97 -10.82 4.58
C ASP A 43 8.99 -12.19 5.28
N TRP A 44 8.59 -13.24 4.56
CA TRP A 44 8.63 -14.61 5.07
C TRP A 44 10.02 -15.18 4.90
N VAL A 45 10.60 -15.68 5.99
CA VAL A 45 11.90 -16.31 5.96
C VAL A 45 11.72 -17.74 5.45
N ASN A 46 12.35 -18.06 4.31
CA ASN A 46 12.29 -19.39 3.69
C ASN A 46 12.78 -20.49 4.65
N ALA A 47 12.21 -21.69 4.48
CA ALA A 47 12.49 -22.87 5.31
C ALA A 47 13.96 -23.33 5.34
N ASP A 48 14.79 -22.84 4.42
CA ASP A 48 16.23 -23.13 4.35
C ASP A 48 17.07 -22.28 5.32
N GLU A 49 16.48 -21.23 5.91
CA GLU A 49 17.10 -20.50 7.01
C GLU A 49 16.73 -21.14 8.36
N PRO A 50 17.64 -21.15 9.35
CA PRO A 50 17.47 -21.85 10.63
C PRO A 50 16.32 -21.33 11.50
N GLN A 51 15.59 -20.31 11.07
CA GLN A 51 14.50 -19.68 11.79
C GLN A 51 13.29 -19.52 10.86
N MET A 52 12.31 -20.42 11.01
CA MET A 52 10.99 -20.23 10.45
C MET A 52 10.34 -19.00 11.10
N GLY A 53 9.77 -18.12 10.29
CA GLY A 53 9.06 -16.94 10.77
C GLY A 53 9.04 -15.81 9.77
N THR A 54 8.78 -14.61 10.25
CA THR A 54 8.82 -13.40 9.45
C THR A 54 9.84 -12.42 10.00
N ARG A 55 10.30 -11.53 9.12
CA ARG A 55 11.15 -10.40 9.49
C ARG A 55 10.60 -9.13 8.88
N VAL A 56 10.85 -8.00 9.53
CA VAL A 56 10.58 -6.70 8.92
C VAL A 56 11.79 -6.31 8.07
N VAL A 57 11.55 -6.03 6.80
CA VAL A 57 12.51 -5.44 5.88
C VAL A 57 12.11 -4.01 5.55
N HIS A 58 13.11 -3.15 5.37
CA HIS A 58 12.92 -1.75 5.03
C HIS A 58 13.09 -1.56 3.52
N VAL A 59 11.99 -1.40 2.80
CA VAL A 59 11.99 -1.32 1.34
C VAL A 59 11.96 0.14 0.89
N PRO A 60 12.96 0.63 0.13
CA PRO A 60 12.88 1.95 -0.48
C PRO A 60 11.67 2.05 -1.40
N ARG A 61 10.99 3.20 -1.39
CA ARG A 61 9.79 3.43 -2.21
C ARG A 61 9.94 3.07 -3.68
N ASP A 62 11.09 3.41 -4.27
CA ASP A 62 11.31 3.18 -5.71
C ASP A 62 11.56 1.70 -6.05
N GLU A 63 11.74 0.84 -5.04
CA GLU A 63 11.86 -0.62 -5.16
C GLU A 63 10.56 -1.35 -4.78
N TYR A 64 9.57 -0.64 -4.21
CA TYR A 64 8.33 -1.22 -3.75
C TYR A 64 7.26 -1.23 -4.86
N HIS A 65 6.78 -2.43 -5.20
CA HIS A 65 5.81 -2.66 -6.28
C HIS A 65 4.61 -3.54 -5.89
N GLU A 66 4.51 -3.93 -4.62
CA GLU A 66 3.54 -4.95 -4.12
C GLU A 66 2.18 -4.38 -3.68
N PHE A 67 1.83 -3.13 -4.06
CA PHE A 67 0.50 -2.60 -3.77
C PHE A 67 -0.54 -3.16 -4.76
N LYS A 68 -1.26 -4.21 -4.36
CA LYS A 68 -2.16 -5.01 -5.21
C LYS A 68 -3.60 -4.51 -5.27
N LEU A 69 -3.89 -3.27 -4.86
CA LEU A 69 -5.23 -2.66 -4.94
C LEU A 69 -5.31 -1.58 -6.02
N ARG A 70 -6.35 -1.66 -6.84
CA ARG A 70 -6.74 -0.61 -7.79
C ARG A 70 -8.17 -0.15 -7.54
N TYR A 71 -8.43 1.15 -7.61
CA TYR A 71 -9.79 1.70 -7.60
C TYR A 71 -10.16 2.18 -9.00
N HIS A 72 -11.14 1.53 -9.62
CA HIS A 72 -11.57 1.85 -10.99
C HIS A 72 -13.07 1.58 -11.15
N ALA A 73 -13.76 2.42 -11.93
CA ALA A 73 -15.20 2.32 -12.18
C ALA A 73 -16.04 2.16 -10.89
N GLY A 74 -15.68 2.88 -9.83
CA GLY A 74 -16.43 2.92 -8.57
C GLY A 74 -16.15 1.80 -7.58
N GLN A 75 -15.22 0.88 -7.87
CA GLN A 75 -14.95 -0.30 -7.03
C GLN A 75 -13.46 -0.58 -6.88
N PHE A 76 -13.10 -1.27 -5.79
CA PHE A 76 -11.76 -1.81 -5.59
C PHE A 76 -11.59 -3.14 -6.32
N GLN A 77 -10.40 -3.32 -6.89
CA GLN A 77 -10.02 -4.48 -7.67
C GLN A 77 -8.64 -4.95 -7.19
N HIS A 78 -8.46 -6.27 -7.09
CA HIS A 78 -7.15 -6.86 -6.94
C HIS A 78 -6.40 -6.84 -8.28
N VAL A 79 -5.11 -6.54 -8.22
CA VAL A 79 -4.20 -6.52 -9.37
C VAL A 79 -2.96 -7.33 -9.01
N GLU A 80 -2.81 -8.52 -9.60
CA GLU A 80 -1.59 -9.32 -9.52
C GLU A 80 -0.56 -8.86 -10.57
N ASP A 81 -1.05 -8.58 -11.79
CA ASP A 81 -0.30 -7.97 -12.89
C ASP A 81 -1.14 -6.80 -13.42
N PRO A 82 -0.57 -5.60 -13.63
CA PRO A 82 -1.24 -4.49 -14.31
C PRO A 82 -1.86 -4.86 -15.66
N ALA A 83 -1.31 -5.86 -16.35
CA ALA A 83 -1.79 -6.42 -17.62
C ALA A 83 -2.86 -7.52 -17.46
N SER A 84 -3.25 -7.87 -16.22
CA SER A 84 -4.27 -8.89 -15.97
C SER A 84 -5.58 -8.52 -16.68
N PRO A 85 -6.08 -9.39 -17.58
CA PRO A 85 -7.19 -9.06 -18.47
C PRO A 85 -8.54 -9.00 -17.75
N GLU A 86 -8.65 -9.59 -16.56
CA GLU A 86 -9.89 -9.63 -15.79
C GLU A 86 -9.72 -8.97 -14.42
N PRO A 87 -10.40 -7.84 -14.16
CA PRO A 87 -10.37 -7.22 -12.85
C PRO A 87 -11.16 -8.05 -11.83
N ILE A 88 -10.51 -8.42 -10.73
CA ILE A 88 -11.18 -9.17 -9.67
C ILE A 88 -11.64 -8.19 -8.59
N ALA A 89 -12.95 -7.98 -8.47
CA ALA A 89 -13.51 -7.08 -7.47
C ALA A 89 -13.21 -7.59 -6.05
N VAL A 90 -12.76 -6.69 -5.18
CA VAL A 90 -12.50 -6.96 -3.77
C VAL A 90 -13.11 -5.89 -2.89
N GLN A 91 -13.45 -6.25 -1.66
CA GLN A 91 -13.93 -5.30 -0.66
C GLN A 91 -12.89 -5.19 0.46
N PRO A 92 -11.99 -4.19 0.42
CA PRO A 92 -11.01 -4.02 1.48
C PRO A 92 -11.71 -3.61 2.79
N ARG A 93 -11.32 -4.29 3.86
CA ARG A 93 -11.62 -3.89 5.22
C ARG A 93 -10.63 -2.81 5.62
N VAL A 94 -11.15 -1.75 6.22
CA VAL A 94 -10.36 -0.63 6.75
C VAL A 94 -10.52 -0.59 8.25
N THR A 95 -9.43 -0.73 8.99
CA THR A 95 -9.43 -0.71 10.46
C THR A 95 -8.52 0.39 11.00
N PRO A 96 -8.92 1.13 12.05
CA PRO A 96 -8.02 2.06 12.72
C PRO A 96 -6.85 1.33 13.37
N GLY A 97 -5.65 1.90 13.29
CA GLY A 97 -4.46 1.46 14.00
C GLY A 97 -3.83 2.61 14.80
N PRO A 98 -2.74 2.36 15.56
CA PRO A 98 -2.16 3.35 16.47
C PRO A 98 -1.76 4.68 15.81
N ASN A 99 -1.32 4.63 14.55
CA ASN A 99 -0.79 5.79 13.82
C ASN A 99 -1.55 6.11 12.52
N GLY A 100 -2.71 5.48 12.28
CA GLY A 100 -3.51 5.68 11.09
C GLY A 100 -4.47 4.53 10.81
N TYR A 101 -4.41 3.94 9.62
CA TYR A 101 -5.33 2.90 9.18
C TYR A 101 -4.59 1.68 8.63
N ARG A 102 -5.17 0.51 8.83
CA ARG A 102 -4.82 -0.70 8.12
C ARG A 102 -5.88 -0.96 7.05
N VAL A 103 -5.43 -1.40 5.89
CA VAL A 103 -6.26 -1.81 4.75
C VAL A 103 -5.94 -3.25 4.46
N GLU A 104 -6.92 -4.13 4.46
CA GLU A 104 -6.72 -5.56 4.24
C GLU A 104 -7.87 -6.18 3.42
N TYR A 105 -7.58 -7.19 2.63
CA TYR A 105 -8.61 -8.07 2.06
C TYR A 105 -8.08 -9.49 1.94
N ILE A 106 -9.02 -10.44 1.98
CA ILE A 106 -8.73 -11.85 1.75
C ILE A 106 -8.95 -12.14 0.28
N PHE A 107 -7.97 -12.79 -0.35
CA PHE A 107 -8.05 -13.25 -1.72
C PHE A 107 -7.64 -14.71 -1.80
N ASN A 108 -8.55 -15.54 -2.33
CA ASN A 108 -8.35 -16.98 -2.60
C ASN A 108 -7.76 -17.85 -1.46
N MET A 109 -8.35 -17.75 -0.27
CA MET A 109 -8.26 -18.65 0.90
C MET A 109 -6.91 -18.90 1.60
N SER A 110 -5.75 -18.53 1.04
CA SER A 110 -4.46 -18.85 1.68
C SER A 110 -3.67 -17.62 2.16
N GLU A 111 -3.69 -16.50 1.44
CA GLU A 111 -2.86 -15.33 1.77
C GLU A 111 -3.67 -14.04 1.54
N GLY A 112 -3.93 -13.31 2.62
CA GLY A 112 -4.50 -11.97 2.52
C GLY A 112 -3.47 -10.98 1.99
N ASN A 113 -3.92 -9.77 1.64
CA ASN A 113 -3.00 -8.64 1.49
C ASN A 113 -3.33 -7.62 2.57
N SER A 114 -2.30 -7.00 3.15
CA SER A 114 -2.54 -5.93 4.12
C SER A 114 -1.51 -4.83 4.06
N TRP A 115 -1.96 -3.58 4.20
CA TRP A 115 -1.13 -2.38 4.15
C TRP A 115 -1.45 -1.47 5.32
N THR A 116 -0.44 -0.70 5.76
CA THR A 116 -0.61 0.33 6.78
C THR A 116 -0.43 1.71 6.17
N PHE A 117 -1.28 2.63 6.60
CA PHE A 117 -1.23 4.02 6.24
C PHE A 117 -1.12 4.85 7.50
N ALA A 118 -0.19 5.81 7.51
CA ALA A 118 -0.03 6.75 8.61
C ALA A 118 -0.28 8.18 8.17
N ARG A 119 -0.68 9.02 9.14
CA ARG A 119 -0.83 10.45 8.88
C ARG A 119 0.53 11.15 8.93
N ARG A 120 0.84 11.98 7.92
CA ARG A 120 2.04 12.82 7.83
C ARG A 120 1.60 14.25 7.52
N GLY A 121 1.62 15.09 8.55
CA GLY A 121 1.01 16.43 8.48
C GLY A 121 -0.48 16.33 8.14
N ASP A 122 -0.90 17.00 7.08
CA ASP A 122 -2.30 17.04 6.65
C ASP A 122 -2.69 15.93 5.68
N CYS A 123 -1.81 14.95 5.43
CA CYS A 123 -2.09 13.87 4.48
C CYS A 123 -1.77 12.47 5.01
N TRP A 124 -2.14 11.47 4.23
CA TRP A 124 -1.89 10.05 4.49
C TRP A 124 -0.74 9.55 3.63
N GLN A 125 -0.01 8.55 4.13
CA GLN A 125 1.02 7.87 3.37
C GLN A 125 0.98 6.36 3.61
N LEU A 126 1.26 5.58 2.57
CA LEU A 126 1.54 4.15 2.71
C LEU A 126 2.88 3.99 3.43
N THR A 127 2.89 3.25 4.54
CA THR A 127 4.06 3.10 5.41
C THR A 127 4.56 1.68 5.54
N GLY A 128 3.77 0.69 5.14
CA GLY A 128 4.18 -0.70 5.26
C GLY A 128 3.17 -1.71 4.77
N GLU A 129 3.61 -2.95 4.75
CA GLU A 129 2.87 -4.13 4.33
C GLU A 129 3.08 -5.21 5.39
N PRO A 130 2.26 -5.23 6.45
CA PRO A 130 2.36 -6.28 7.45
C PRO A 130 1.79 -7.59 6.91
N ASP A 131 2.23 -8.68 7.51
CA ASP A 131 1.62 -9.98 7.28
C ASP A 131 0.14 -9.95 7.70
N PRO A 132 -0.79 -10.34 6.82
CA PRO A 132 -2.22 -10.44 7.15
C PRO A 132 -2.49 -11.35 8.36
N SER A 133 -1.67 -12.36 8.60
CA SER A 133 -1.87 -13.43 9.58
C SER A 133 -1.25 -13.20 10.96
N LEU A 134 -0.30 -12.27 11.09
CA LEU A 134 0.44 -12.03 12.35
C LEU A 134 -0.24 -11.04 13.32
N LEU A 135 -1.53 -10.79 13.14
CA LEU A 135 -2.26 -9.74 13.85
C LEU A 135 -3.64 -10.19 14.33
#